data_AF-A0A0G0HTD1-F1
#
_entry.id   AF-A0A0G0HTD1-F1
#
_cell.length_a   1.000
_cell.length_b   1.000
_cell.length_c   1.000
_cell.angle_alpha   90.00
_cell.angle_beta   90.00
_cell.angle_gamma   90.00
#
_symmetry.space_group_name_H-M   'P 1'
#
loop_
_entity.id
_entity.type
_entity.pdbx_description
1 polymer ?
#
loop_
_entity_poly.entity_id
_entity_poly.type
_entity_poly.pdbx_seq_one_letter_code
_entity_poly.pdbx_strand_id
1 'polypeptide(L)'
;MNKKGFSLLEVVIGIAILGLIGSFLGGILTRVYKGNSKTTLVGNIKQNGQTALNTLDTAIRNAETVVCPLNSSLSDVIVLQDKGGNYIRFKYYPQPANNLYNGFIEQDMLTLSDPNQALTLCSAPNQAPFSITDQNTKSGVSVLSGSFQVNKIRGLKDVVSISFQIGSPVAGGSGFENTIEGNSIGFQTSVQIR
;
A
#
# COMPACT_ATOMS: atom_id res chain seq x y z
N MET A 1 -64.61 10.41 -33.48
CA MET A 1 -63.39 10.07 -32.71
C MET A 1 -63.01 11.28 -31.87
N ASN A 2 -63.30 11.26 -30.57
CA ASN A 2 -62.98 12.39 -29.68
C ASN A 2 -61.49 12.38 -29.37
N LYS A 3 -60.73 13.27 -30.03
CA LYS A 3 -59.33 13.54 -29.68
C LYS A 3 -59.33 14.36 -28.38
N LYS A 4 -59.20 13.69 -27.23
CA LYS A 4 -58.95 14.39 -25.96
C LYS A 4 -57.55 15.00 -26.03
N GLY A 5 -57.47 16.33 -26.04
CA GLY A 5 -56.20 17.06 -25.92
C GLY A 5 -55.67 16.92 -24.49
N PHE A 6 -54.36 16.73 -24.34
CA PHE A 6 -53.70 16.75 -23.04
C PHE A 6 -53.87 18.13 -22.39
N SER A 7 -54.25 18.15 -21.11
CA SER A 7 -54.27 19.38 -20.34
C SER A 7 -52.83 19.80 -20.00
N LEU A 8 -52.53 21.09 -20.06
CA LEU A 8 -51.23 21.63 -19.66
C LEU A 8 -50.85 21.22 -18.22
N LEU A 9 -51.85 21.10 -17.35
CA LEU A 9 -51.68 20.63 -15.96
C LEU A 9 -51.15 19.19 -15.88
N GLU A 10 -51.63 18.31 -16.76
CA GLU A 10 -51.24 16.90 -16.80
C GLU A 10 -49.76 16.76 -17.22
N VAL A 11 -49.31 17.60 -18.15
CA VAL A 11 -47.90 17.65 -18.57
C VAL A 11 -46.99 18.15 -17.44
N VAL A 12 -47.40 19.20 -16.72
CA VAL A 12 -46.61 19.75 -15.60
C VAL A 12 -46.48 18.74 -14.46
N ILE A 13 -47.56 18.05 -14.11
CA ILE A 13 -47.54 16.99 -13.09
C ILE A 13 -46.63 15.82 -13.55
N GLY A 14 -46.70 15.45 -14.83
CA GLY A 14 -45.83 14.42 -15.42
C GLY A 14 -44.34 14.76 -15.29
N ILE A 15 -43.95 16.00 -15.62
CA ILE A 15 -42.56 16.47 -15.48
C ILE A 15 -42.11 16.48 -14.02
N ALA A 16 -42.98 16.90 -13.09
CA ALA A 16 -42.67 16.89 -11.66
C ALA A 16 -42.42 15.47 -11.12
N ILE A 17 -43.28 14.51 -11.48
CA ILE A 17 -43.12 13.10 -11.09
C ILE A 17 -41.83 12.53 -11.68
N LEU A 18 -41.55 12.78 -12.96
CA LEU A 18 -40.32 12.33 -13.62
C LEU A 18 -39.07 12.95 -12.96
N GLY A 19 -39.12 14.22 -12.55
CA GLY A 19 -38.04 14.88 -11.83
C GLY A 19 -37.75 14.24 -10.47
N LEU A 20 -38.80 13.89 -9.72
CA LEU A 20 -38.65 13.18 -8.44
C LEU A 20 -38.02 11.80 -8.65
N ILE A 21 -38.54 11.01 -9.58
CA ILE A 21 -38.01 9.67 -9.90
C ILE A 21 -36.54 9.76 -10.34
N GLY A 22 -36.22 10.71 -11.22
CA GLY A 22 -34.85 10.95 -11.69
C GLY A 22 -33.89 11.29 -10.54
N SER A 23 -34.32 12.13 -9.60
CA SER A 23 -33.52 12.47 -8.41
C SER A 23 -33.26 11.25 -7.52
N PHE A 24 -34.29 10.45 -7.25
CA PHE A 24 -34.15 9.22 -6.46
C PHE A 24 -33.20 8.21 -7.12
N LEU A 25 -33.37 7.95 -8.43
CA LEU A 25 -32.51 7.04 -9.18
C LEU A 25 -31.06 7.53 -9.25
N GLY A 26 -30.86 8.83 -9.49
CA GLY A 26 -29.53 9.45 -9.50
C GLY A 26 -28.82 9.33 -8.15
N GLY A 27 -29.57 9.47 -7.05
CA GLY A 27 -29.04 9.27 -5.70
C GLY A 27 -28.58 7.84 -5.45
N ILE A 28 -29.34 6.84 -5.88
CA ILE A 28 -28.99 5.42 -5.75
C ILE A 28 -27.74 5.09 -6.59
N LEU A 29 -27.73 5.48 -7.87
CA LEU A 29 -26.59 5.27 -8.77
C LEU A 29 -25.31 5.85 -8.18
N THR A 30 -25.35 7.10 -7.73
CA THR A 30 -24.20 7.78 -7.12
C THR A 30 -23.68 7.02 -5.89
N ARG A 31 -24.57 6.51 -5.02
CA ARG A 31 -24.17 5.73 -3.85
C ARG A 31 -23.55 4.38 -4.23
N VAL A 32 -24.12 3.69 -5.21
CA VAL A 32 -23.59 2.41 -5.72
C VAL A 32 -22.21 2.58 -6.34
N TYR A 33 -22.02 3.59 -7.20
CA TYR A 33 -20.71 3.90 -7.77
C TYR A 33 -19.67 4.21 -6.69
N LYS A 34 -20.01 5.03 -5.70
CA LYS A 34 -19.13 5.33 -4.56
C LYS A 34 -18.77 4.06 -3.75
N GLY A 35 -19.75 3.19 -3.50
CA GLY A 35 -19.54 1.93 -2.79
C GLY A 35 -18.59 0.99 -3.54
N ASN A 36 -18.73 0.90 -4.87
CA ASN A 36 -17.88 0.05 -5.69
C ASN A 36 -16.43 0.57 -5.73
N SER A 37 -16.21 1.86 -6.00
CA SER A 37 -14.87 2.48 -5.98
C SER A 37 -14.15 2.23 -4.65
N LYS A 38 -14.84 2.42 -3.51
CA LYS A 38 -14.25 2.17 -2.18
C LYS A 38 -13.85 0.72 -2.00
N THR A 39 -14.69 -0.22 -2.43
CA THR A 39 -14.43 -1.66 -2.28
C THR A 39 -13.24 -2.08 -3.12
N THR A 40 -13.16 -1.63 -4.37
CA THR A 40 -12.01 -1.90 -5.25
C THR A 40 -10.72 -1.31 -4.67
N LEU A 41 -10.74 -0.06 -4.19
CA LEU A 41 -9.57 0.58 -3.60
C LEU A 41 -9.07 -0.17 -2.35
N VAL A 42 -9.97 -0.53 -1.44
CA VAL A 42 -9.61 -1.33 -0.26
C VAL A 42 -9.08 -2.71 -0.66
N GLY A 43 -9.64 -3.32 -1.70
CA GLY A 43 -9.14 -4.57 -2.28
C GLY A 43 -7.70 -4.43 -2.77
N ASN A 44 -7.41 -3.38 -3.55
CA ASN A 44 -6.07 -3.10 -4.07
C ASN A 44 -5.06 -2.85 -2.94
N ILE A 45 -5.44 -2.07 -1.91
CA ILE A 45 -4.59 -1.81 -0.73
C ILE A 45 -4.25 -3.13 -0.01
N LYS A 46 -5.26 -3.98 0.25
CA LYS A 46 -5.06 -5.27 0.91
C LYS A 46 -4.19 -6.20 0.09
N GLN A 47 -4.43 -6.30 -1.22
CA GLN A 47 -3.66 -7.18 -2.11
C GLN A 47 -2.20 -6.73 -2.19
N ASN A 48 -1.94 -5.44 -2.42
CA ASN A 48 -0.57 -4.93 -2.48
C ASN A 48 0.16 -5.07 -1.15
N GLY A 49 -0.49 -4.71 -0.04
CA GLY A 49 0.12 -4.83 1.27
C GLY A 49 0.38 -6.27 1.69
N GLN A 50 -0.54 -7.19 1.39
CA GLN A 50 -0.32 -8.61 1.68
C GLN A 50 0.79 -9.21 0.81
N THR A 51 0.85 -8.85 -0.48
CA THR A 51 1.94 -9.27 -1.37
C THR A 51 3.29 -8.77 -0.85
N ALA A 52 3.40 -7.50 -0.49
CA ALA A 52 4.62 -6.94 0.07
C ALA A 52 5.00 -7.60 1.40
N LEU A 53 4.04 -7.81 2.30
CA LEU A 53 4.24 -8.49 3.58
C LEU A 53 4.74 -9.93 3.38
N ASN A 54 4.17 -10.67 2.41
CA ASN A 54 4.57 -12.04 2.10
C ASN A 54 6.00 -12.10 1.53
N THR A 55 6.37 -11.16 0.66
CA THR A 55 7.73 -11.04 0.13
C THR A 55 8.73 -10.79 1.25
N LEU A 56 8.43 -9.84 2.15
CA LEU A 56 9.27 -9.52 3.31
C LEU A 56 9.38 -10.70 4.27
N ASP A 57 8.25 -11.33 4.63
CA ASP A 57 8.21 -12.52 5.51
C ASP A 57 9.04 -13.66 4.92
N THR A 58 8.88 -13.95 3.62
CA THR A 58 9.63 -15.01 2.94
C THR A 58 11.13 -14.73 2.93
N ALA A 59 11.54 -13.48 2.64
CA ALA A 59 12.95 -13.11 2.65
C ALA A 59 13.57 -13.25 4.05
N ILE A 60 12.85 -12.83 5.10
CA ILE A 60 13.32 -12.96 6.48
C ILE A 60 13.39 -14.42 6.93
N ARG A 61 12.39 -15.25 6.61
CA ARG A 61 12.42 -16.68 6.95
C ARG A 61 13.58 -17.41 6.29
N ASN A 62 13.99 -16.98 5.10
CA ASN A 62 15.08 -17.59 4.35
C ASN A 62 16.46 -16.96 4.64
N ALA A 63 16.49 -15.88 5.42
CA ALA A 63 17.73 -15.26 5.86
C ALA A 63 18.44 -16.13 6.89
N GLU A 64 19.77 -16.16 6.81
CA GLU A 64 20.64 -16.78 7.79
C GLU A 64 21.00 -15.80 8.91
N THR A 65 21.25 -14.54 8.54
CA THR A 65 21.57 -13.48 9.50
C THR A 65 20.91 -12.15 9.11
N VAL A 66 20.72 -11.28 10.11
CA VAL A 66 20.32 -9.89 9.91
C VAL A 66 21.55 -9.00 10.10
N VAL A 67 21.92 -8.28 9.03
CA VAL A 67 23.06 -7.37 9.04
C VAL A 67 22.70 -6.06 9.74
N CYS A 68 21.51 -5.53 9.45
CA CYS A 68 20.97 -4.36 10.12
C CYS A 68 19.43 -4.31 10.03
N PRO A 69 18.74 -3.61 10.96
CA PRO A 69 19.30 -2.82 12.06
C PRO A 69 20.02 -3.68 13.11
N LEU A 70 21.12 -3.17 13.67
CA LEU A 70 21.96 -3.90 14.63
C LEU A 70 21.36 -3.96 16.03
N ASN A 71 20.46 -3.02 16.31
CA ASN A 71 19.80 -2.75 17.57
C ASN A 71 18.28 -2.94 17.43
N SER A 72 17.59 -3.07 18.56
CA SER A 72 16.13 -3.18 18.64
C SER A 72 15.40 -1.86 18.38
N SER A 73 16.04 -0.88 17.73
CA SER A 73 15.40 0.35 17.31
C SER A 73 14.65 0.16 15.99
N LEU A 74 13.64 0.99 15.80
CA LEU A 74 12.93 1.09 14.52
C LEU A 74 13.88 1.63 13.44
N SER A 75 13.87 0.99 12.28
CA SER A 75 14.66 1.35 11.10
C SER A 75 13.78 1.32 9.85
N ASP A 76 14.00 2.23 8.91
CA ASP A 76 13.36 2.20 7.58
C ASP A 76 14.03 1.19 6.63
N VAL A 77 15.24 0.74 6.98
CA VAL A 77 16.04 -0.22 6.21
C VAL A 77 16.26 -1.50 6.99
N ILE A 78 16.21 -2.64 6.29
CA ILE A 78 16.70 -3.92 6.78
C ILE A 78 17.59 -4.56 5.71
N VAL A 79 18.70 -5.16 6.13
CA VAL A 79 19.59 -5.94 5.26
C VAL A 79 19.70 -7.34 5.84
N LEU A 80 19.40 -8.31 5.00
CA LEU A 80 19.38 -9.74 5.29
C LEU A 80 20.49 -10.42 4.49
N GLN A 81 21.14 -11.41 5.09
CA GLN A 81 22.05 -12.30 4.37
C GLN A 81 21.34 -13.63 4.12
N ASP A 82 21.36 -14.12 2.88
CA ASP A 82 20.88 -15.45 2.55
C ASP A 82 21.96 -16.52 2.82
N LYS A 83 21.56 -17.80 2.75
CA LYS A 83 22.49 -18.94 2.91
C LYS A 83 23.54 -19.07 1.81
N GLY A 84 23.33 -18.40 0.68
CA GLY A 84 24.27 -18.34 -0.44
C GLY A 84 25.32 -17.25 -0.28
N GLY A 85 25.25 -16.45 0.78
CA GLY A 85 26.13 -15.31 1.01
C GLY A 85 25.73 -14.04 0.26
N ASN A 86 24.58 -14.02 -0.42
CA ASN A 86 24.03 -12.81 -1.04
C ASN A 86 23.27 -11.99 0.01
N TYR A 87 23.07 -10.72 -0.31
CA TYR A 87 22.38 -9.79 0.57
C TYR A 87 21.09 -9.30 -0.09
N ILE A 88 20.03 -9.25 0.69
CA ILE A 88 18.76 -8.66 0.29
C ILE A 88 18.51 -7.47 1.19
N ARG A 89 18.33 -6.30 0.57
CA ARG A 89 17.97 -5.08 1.29
C ARG A 89 16.54 -4.70 0.99
N PHE A 90 15.80 -4.36 2.04
CA PHE A 90 14.52 -3.69 1.91
C PHE A 90 14.58 -2.30 2.52
N LYS A 91 13.91 -1.35 1.87
CA LYS A 91 13.81 0.02 2.35
C LYS A 91 12.41 0.59 2.14
N TYR A 92 11.90 1.26 3.17
CA TYR A 92 10.67 2.04 3.09
C TYR A 92 10.95 3.44 2.57
N TYR A 93 10.15 3.88 1.59
CA TYR A 93 10.07 5.27 1.15
C TYR A 93 8.68 5.77 1.43
N PRO A 94 8.46 6.47 2.55
CA PRO A 94 7.14 7.02 2.85
C PRO A 94 6.76 8.05 1.78
N GLN A 95 5.45 8.22 1.61
CA GLN A 95 4.89 9.23 0.72
C GLN A 95 5.49 10.61 1.05
N PRO A 96 6.04 11.33 0.05
CA PRO A 96 6.59 12.66 0.26
C PRO A 96 5.47 13.66 0.59
N ALA A 97 5.80 14.71 1.37
CA ALA A 97 4.85 15.76 1.72
C ALA A 97 4.27 16.52 0.51
N ASN A 98 4.94 16.48 -0.65
CA ASN A 98 4.49 17.13 -1.88
C ASN A 98 3.39 16.33 -2.63
N ASN A 99 3.08 15.10 -2.20
CA ASN A 99 2.07 14.22 -2.79
C ASN A 99 2.19 14.03 -4.31
N LEU A 100 3.40 14.16 -4.88
CA LEU A 100 3.62 14.04 -6.33
C LEU A 100 3.72 12.58 -6.78
N TYR A 101 4.16 11.70 -5.89
CA TYR A 101 4.31 10.27 -6.13
C TYR A 101 3.92 9.46 -4.89
N ASN A 102 3.54 8.21 -5.11
CA ASN A 102 3.23 7.27 -4.03
C ASN A 102 4.49 6.94 -3.23
N GLY A 103 4.34 6.72 -1.92
CA GLY A 103 5.37 6.00 -1.16
C GLY A 103 5.42 4.53 -1.57
N PHE A 104 6.56 3.88 -1.38
CA PHE A 104 6.78 2.51 -1.83
C PHE A 104 7.77 1.76 -0.94
N ILE A 105 7.85 0.44 -1.14
CA ILE A 105 8.87 -0.43 -0.54
C ILE A 105 9.75 -0.93 -1.67
N GLU A 106 11.06 -0.76 -1.53
CA GLU A 106 12.03 -1.31 -2.47
C GLU A 106 12.66 -2.59 -1.93
N GLN A 107 13.02 -3.47 -2.85
CA GLN A 107 13.92 -4.58 -2.65
C GLN A 107 15.14 -4.41 -3.56
N ASP A 108 16.34 -4.64 -3.02
CA ASP A 108 17.60 -4.62 -3.75
C ASP A 108 18.34 -5.92 -3.46
N MET A 109 18.88 -6.55 -4.51
CA MET A 109 19.70 -7.76 -4.41
C MET A 109 21.16 -7.37 -4.60
N LEU A 110 21.96 -7.64 -3.58
CA LEU A 110 23.32 -7.12 -3.45
C LEU A 110 24.30 -8.28 -3.27
N THR A 111 25.45 -8.16 -3.93
CA THR A 111 26.58 -9.06 -3.73
C THR A 111 27.78 -8.26 -3.25
N LEU A 112 28.54 -8.84 -2.33
CA LEU A 112 29.75 -8.23 -1.79
C LEU A 112 30.95 -9.11 -2.11
N SER A 113 32.04 -8.47 -2.51
CA SER A 113 33.34 -9.14 -2.67
C SER A 113 34.01 -9.42 -1.33
N ASP A 114 33.74 -8.60 -0.31
CA ASP A 114 34.24 -8.77 1.06
C ASP A 114 33.08 -8.76 2.07
N PRO A 115 32.77 -9.90 2.73
CA PRO A 115 31.72 -9.99 3.74
C PRO A 115 31.90 -9.04 4.93
N ASN A 116 33.13 -8.61 5.24
CA ASN A 116 33.39 -7.69 6.36
C ASN A 116 32.78 -6.30 6.11
N GLN A 117 32.41 -5.99 4.87
CA GLN A 117 31.78 -4.73 4.49
C GLN A 117 30.26 -4.79 4.48
N ALA A 118 29.65 -5.90 4.93
CA ALA A 118 28.19 -6.09 4.96
C ALA A 118 27.44 -4.91 5.60
N LEU A 119 27.99 -4.35 6.68
CA LEU A 119 27.36 -3.25 7.40
C LEU A 119 27.23 -1.96 6.56
N THR A 120 28.08 -1.77 5.55
CA THR A 120 27.99 -0.60 4.66
C THR A 120 26.73 -0.64 3.79
N LEU A 121 26.15 -1.83 3.57
CA LEU A 121 24.92 -2.00 2.78
C LEU A 121 23.70 -1.33 3.42
N CYS A 122 23.75 -1.08 4.73
CA CYS A 122 22.68 -0.40 5.46
C CYS A 122 22.51 1.06 5.03
N SER A 123 23.58 1.68 4.51
CA SER A 123 23.61 3.07 4.05
C SER A 123 24.06 3.23 2.61
N ALA A 124 24.44 2.14 1.93
CA ALA A 124 24.89 2.17 0.55
C ALA A 124 23.80 2.72 -0.39
N PRO A 125 24.16 3.34 -1.52
CA PRO A 125 23.19 3.67 -2.55
C PRO A 125 22.51 2.40 -3.09
N ASN A 126 21.33 2.57 -3.70
CA ASN A 126 20.65 1.47 -4.39
C ASN A 126 21.41 1.08 -5.65
N GLN A 127 21.55 -0.23 -5.89
CA GLN A 127 22.23 -0.73 -7.08
C GLN A 127 21.22 -1.06 -8.18
N ALA A 128 20.33 -2.02 -7.93
CA ALA A 128 19.30 -2.42 -8.87
C ALA A 128 17.96 -2.65 -8.13
N PRO A 129 17.40 -1.59 -7.50
CA PRO A 129 16.19 -1.74 -6.71
C PRO A 129 14.99 -2.00 -7.61
N PHE A 130 14.03 -2.78 -7.09
CA PHE A 130 12.69 -2.88 -7.66
C PHE A 130 11.63 -2.67 -6.59
N SER A 131 10.49 -2.12 -6.99
CA SER A 131 9.36 -1.89 -6.09
C SER A 131 8.59 -3.19 -5.84
N ILE A 132 8.32 -3.50 -4.57
CA ILE A 132 7.42 -4.61 -4.21
C ILE A 132 5.97 -4.16 -3.99
N THR A 133 5.71 -2.86 -4.16
CA THR A 133 4.37 -2.23 -4.12
C THR A 133 4.07 -1.51 -5.44
N ASP A 134 2.80 -1.50 -5.88
CA ASP A 134 2.39 -0.78 -7.09
C ASP A 134 2.45 0.74 -6.91
N GLN A 135 3.36 1.40 -7.64
CA GLN A 135 3.61 2.83 -7.58
C GLN A 135 2.69 3.65 -8.50
N ASN A 136 1.76 3.04 -9.23
CA ASN A 136 0.86 3.77 -10.11
C ASN A 136 0.07 4.83 -9.31
N THR A 137 0.25 6.11 -9.68
CA THR A 137 -0.33 7.23 -8.93
C THR A 137 -1.85 7.30 -9.00
N LYS A 138 -2.49 6.55 -9.90
CA LYS A 138 -3.97 6.52 -10.05
C LYS A 138 -4.58 5.23 -9.53
N SER A 139 -4.01 4.07 -9.86
CA SER A 139 -4.60 2.75 -9.56
C SER A 139 -3.86 1.95 -8.50
N GLY A 140 -2.63 2.36 -8.17
CA GLY A 140 -1.74 1.66 -7.25
C GLY A 140 -2.05 2.01 -5.80
N VAL A 141 -1.00 2.01 -4.98
CA VAL A 141 -1.10 2.27 -3.54
C VAL A 141 0.06 3.13 -3.06
N SER A 142 -0.11 3.79 -1.92
CA SER A 142 0.93 4.63 -1.33
C SER A 142 1.32 4.14 0.05
N VAL A 143 2.61 3.86 0.26
CA VAL A 143 3.16 3.56 1.58
C VAL A 143 3.28 4.86 2.37
N LEU A 144 2.62 4.94 3.52
CA LEU A 144 2.58 6.15 4.35
C LEU A 144 3.68 6.14 5.41
N SER A 145 3.97 4.96 5.96
CA SER A 145 5.00 4.77 6.98
C SER A 145 5.43 3.31 6.98
N GLY A 146 6.67 3.04 7.40
CA GLY A 146 7.16 1.68 7.57
C GLY A 146 8.36 1.62 8.51
N SER A 147 8.53 0.48 9.15
CA SER A 147 9.65 0.22 10.05
C SER A 147 9.94 -1.27 10.17
N PHE A 148 11.21 -1.56 10.41
CA PHE A 148 11.76 -2.84 10.80
C PHE A 148 12.32 -2.73 12.21
N GLN A 149 12.15 -3.77 13.00
CA GLN A 149 12.74 -3.89 14.33
C GLN A 149 13.33 -5.28 14.49
N VAL A 150 14.58 -5.37 14.96
CA VAL A 150 15.26 -6.64 15.15
C VAL A 150 15.43 -6.90 16.64
N ASN A 151 14.80 -7.96 17.12
CA ASN A 151 14.95 -8.45 18.48
C ASN A 151 15.96 -9.59 18.49
N LYS A 152 17.19 -9.26 18.88
CA LYS A 152 18.27 -10.26 19.03
C LYS A 152 18.09 -11.03 20.32
N ILE A 153 17.95 -12.34 20.23
CA ILE A 153 17.73 -13.21 21.39
C ILE A 153 18.97 -14.09 21.57
N ARG A 154 19.67 -13.94 22.71
CA ARG A 154 20.92 -14.66 22.97
C ARG A 154 20.68 -16.17 22.96
N GLY A 155 21.41 -16.89 22.10
CA GLY A 155 21.31 -18.35 21.99
C GLY A 155 20.10 -18.84 21.17
N LEU A 156 19.30 -17.95 20.60
CA LEU A 156 18.22 -18.26 19.67
C LEU A 156 18.41 -17.46 18.37
N LYS A 157 17.61 -17.81 17.35
CA LYS A 157 17.54 -17.05 16.11
C LYS A 157 16.82 -15.73 16.32
N ASP A 158 17.29 -14.67 15.67
CA ASP A 158 16.73 -13.31 15.77
C ASP A 158 15.28 -13.26 15.28
N VAL A 159 14.48 -12.39 15.90
CA VAL A 159 13.10 -12.12 15.50
C VAL A 159 13.01 -10.73 14.88
N VAL A 160 12.58 -10.67 13.63
CA VAL A 160 12.34 -9.42 12.92
C VAL A 160 10.86 -9.08 12.97
N SER A 161 10.54 -7.91 13.49
CA SER A 161 9.20 -7.32 13.43
C SER A 161 9.13 -6.34 12.27
N ILE A 162 8.06 -6.45 11.49
CA ILE A 162 7.79 -5.66 10.30
C ILE A 162 6.50 -4.92 10.57
N SER A 163 6.47 -3.61 10.34
CA SER A 163 5.24 -2.83 10.40
C SER A 163 5.24 -1.74 9.35
N PHE A 164 4.15 -1.62 8.59
CA PHE A 164 3.96 -0.53 7.63
C PHE A 164 2.49 -0.22 7.41
N GLN A 165 2.23 0.98 6.88
CA GLN A 165 0.88 1.44 6.55
C GLN A 165 0.80 1.75 5.06
N ILE A 166 -0.25 1.24 4.42
CA ILE A 166 -0.56 1.53 3.02
C ILE A 166 -1.88 2.27 2.94
N GLY A 167 -1.91 3.36 2.19
CA GLY A 167 -3.10 4.13 1.87
C GLY A 167 -3.38 4.20 0.36
N SER A 168 -4.35 5.04 0.04
CA SER A 168 -4.77 5.34 -1.33
C SER A 168 -3.64 5.99 -2.15
N PRO A 169 -3.66 5.83 -3.48
CA PRO A 169 -2.66 6.44 -4.35
C PRO A 169 -2.85 7.96 -4.44
N VAL A 170 -1.77 8.71 -4.65
CA VAL A 170 -1.75 10.18 -4.53
C VAL A 170 -2.61 10.92 -5.55
N ALA A 171 -2.83 10.35 -6.74
CA ALA A 171 -3.65 10.94 -7.80
C ALA A 171 -4.96 10.16 -8.05
N GLY A 172 -5.25 9.10 -7.30
CA GLY A 172 -6.49 8.33 -7.39
C GLY A 172 -7.66 8.98 -6.64
N GLY A 173 -7.72 10.31 -6.63
CA GLY A 173 -8.62 11.06 -5.74
C GLY A 173 -8.97 12.49 -6.20
N SER A 174 -8.78 12.86 -7.46
CA SER A 174 -9.20 14.19 -7.95
C SER A 174 -10.74 14.36 -8.08
N GLY A 175 -11.52 13.35 -7.67
CA GLY A 175 -12.96 13.43 -7.44
C GLY A 175 -13.32 12.96 -6.03
N PHE A 176 -14.62 12.96 -5.70
CA PHE A 176 -15.27 12.63 -4.40
C PHE A 176 -14.68 11.48 -3.55
N GLU A 177 -13.77 10.67 -4.10
CA GLU A 177 -12.93 9.65 -3.46
C GLU A 177 -11.96 10.22 -2.40
N ASN A 178 -11.55 11.50 -2.50
CA ASN A 178 -10.75 12.19 -1.47
C ASN A 178 -11.51 12.52 -0.17
N THR A 179 -12.83 12.32 -0.11
CA THR A 179 -13.64 12.61 1.11
C THR A 179 -13.62 11.46 2.12
N ILE A 180 -12.77 10.44 1.93
CA ILE A 180 -12.61 9.35 2.88
C ILE A 180 -11.29 9.58 3.63
N GLU A 181 -11.35 10.50 4.59
CA GLU A 181 -10.39 10.51 5.70
C GLU A 181 -10.27 9.09 6.28
N GLY A 182 -9.05 8.55 6.36
CA GLY A 182 -8.76 7.40 7.23
C GLY A 182 -8.65 5.99 6.60
N ASN A 183 -8.54 5.84 5.29
CA ASN A 183 -8.35 4.51 4.67
C ASN A 183 -6.87 4.08 4.54
N SER A 184 -6.07 4.26 5.59
CA SER A 184 -4.79 3.53 5.69
C SER A 184 -5.03 2.16 6.33
N ILE A 185 -4.38 1.13 5.80
CA ILE A 185 -4.39 -0.21 6.35
C ILE A 185 -2.99 -0.52 6.87
N GLY A 186 -2.91 -0.85 8.15
CA GLY A 186 -1.68 -1.30 8.80
C GLY A 186 -1.43 -2.78 8.54
N PHE A 187 -0.20 -3.11 8.23
CA PHE A 187 0.31 -4.47 8.08
C PHE A 187 1.41 -4.66 9.11
N GLN A 188 1.35 -5.77 9.85
CA GLN A 188 2.35 -6.10 10.85
C GLN A 188 2.56 -7.60 10.91
N THR A 189 3.81 -8.01 11.08
CA THR A 189 4.16 -9.41 11.38
C THR A 189 5.45 -9.47 12.19
N SER A 190 5.71 -10.62 12.80
CA SER A 190 6.96 -10.93 13.49
C SER A 190 7.44 -12.31 13.05
N VAL A 191 8.68 -12.36 12.58
CA VAL A 191 9.23 -13.52 11.88
C VAL A 191 10.58 -13.85 12.47
N GLN A 192 10.77 -15.11 12.85
CA GLN A 192 12.07 -15.61 13.29
C GLN A 192 12.89 -16.07 12.07
N ILE A 193 14.16 -15.68 12.03
CA ILE A 193 15.09 -16.16 10.99
C ILE A 193 15.40 -17.65 11.21
N ARG A 194 15.83 -18.37 10.15
CA ARG A 194 16.10 -19.82 10.22
C ARG A 194 17.53 -20.15 10.63
#